data_AF-A0A8S8YBV0-F1
#
_entry.id   AF-A0A8S8YBV0-F1
#
_cell.length_a   1.000
_cell.length_b   1.000
_cell.length_c   1.000
_cell.angle_alpha   90.00
_cell.angle_beta   90.00
_cell.angle_gamma   90.00
#
_symmetry.space_group_name_H-M   'P 1'
#
loop_
_entity.id
_entity.type
_entity.pdbx_description
1 polymer ?
#
loop_
_entity_poly.entity_id
_entity_poly.type
_entity_poly.pdbx_seq_one_letter_code
_entity_poly.pdbx_strand_id
1 'polypeptide(L)'
;MGLYRTRLGGYWAWDPVETASFLPWIGLVAVLHARSQNKKAAVVSNPSIVIAVGALAMHATLVTRANGVWASVHSFAADGAGSDSADPYLRIISLFNDGAAGIEVMVYLIITCLFGCFILRNLLKNQSNQLKRDGRVSMREGSPIISTSLMIAVLIIGLFSGSVLLLLLTLGLMTLIVEGDSDESNPVWIFSGVALYLFASWSWMASLSEAILGMAVFLLPWVLSTPKETEAIGIDRLLRPRSQNMFVRTIPWFGAMGYLGLTWMLLTAEIDGTSLEAHEVFGAPFIAALAIGLMVYSWGIKSNGRIGLFVIFGAMLISITSGLLSNSIDLPGDPDSYLTDELSRGQVAGFLLALIVFSIPPSIGEMLRVIKKSRASSSSILPTRWSKPNLRTVGSSIAHVGILFLLFGHVLTTTLVDRTDPSHLVTLVKDQPVEHAGHVLTFTGLEIIDSSDPDYDYSIADGIVKFHVDVSDENGNYIDTVTPGILRFDTPSGAVIPRSEVDRMGRLTGDLMFILDIQQANRVITNMMLGEIDDVDRVGVTVYDLKGSHMVWFGWFFLLLGGSFATLSSRDLFSATTD
;
A
#
# COMPACT_ATOMS: atom_id res chain seq x y z
N MET A 1 -12.22 24.73 21.76
CA MET A 1 -11.26 24.66 20.63
C MET A 1 -10.69 23.24 20.59
N GLY A 2 -11.55 22.23 20.38
CA GLY A 2 -11.26 20.81 20.70
C GLY A 2 -11.77 19.83 19.66
N LEU A 3 -11.59 20.14 18.37
CA LEU A 3 -12.09 19.32 17.24
C LEU A 3 -10.97 18.90 16.26
N TYR A 4 -9.69 18.96 16.67
CA TYR A 4 -8.54 18.62 15.81
C TYR A 4 -7.69 17.41 16.25
N ARG A 5 -8.03 16.70 17.33
CA ARG A 5 -7.46 15.37 17.61
C ARG A 5 -8.32 14.31 16.91
N THR A 6 -8.33 14.30 15.58
CA THR A 6 -8.81 13.11 14.85
C THR A 6 -7.85 11.97 15.18
N ARG A 7 -8.29 11.06 16.05
CA ARG A 7 -7.69 9.76 16.41
C ARG A 7 -7.86 8.76 15.25
N LEU A 8 -7.45 9.16 14.05
CA LEU A 8 -7.10 8.21 13.00
C LEU A 8 -5.64 7.84 13.32
N GLY A 9 -5.40 6.56 13.64
CA GLY A 9 -4.08 5.99 13.86
C GLY A 9 -3.09 6.55 12.84
N GLY A 10 -1.89 6.88 13.31
CA GLY A 10 -0.99 7.80 12.61
C GLY A 10 -0.59 7.36 11.19
N TYR A 11 0.31 8.15 10.62
CA TYR A 11 0.91 7.98 9.31
C TYR A 11 1.47 6.57 8.99
N TRP A 12 0.64 5.74 8.34
CA TRP A 12 1.02 4.65 7.42
C TRP A 12 2.10 3.65 7.88
N ALA A 13 1.67 2.39 8.02
CA ALA A 13 2.47 1.17 7.86
C ALA A 13 3.62 1.03 8.86
N TRP A 14 3.32 1.01 10.15
CA TRP A 14 4.29 0.59 11.18
C TRP A 14 4.31 -0.92 11.38
N ASP A 15 3.31 -1.64 10.88
CA ASP A 15 3.23 -3.08 11.03
C ASP A 15 2.41 -3.78 9.91
N PRO A 16 2.46 -5.13 9.84
CA PRO A 16 1.77 -5.89 8.80
C PRO A 16 0.25 -5.69 8.81
N VAL A 17 -0.34 -5.46 9.98
CA VAL A 17 -1.79 -5.35 10.18
C VAL A 17 -2.34 -4.10 9.51
N GLU A 18 -1.72 -2.95 9.73
CA GLU A 18 -2.17 -1.72 9.09
C GLU A 18 -2.01 -1.75 7.58
N THR A 19 -0.89 -2.26 7.10
CA THR A 19 -0.60 -2.37 5.68
C THR A 19 -1.61 -3.30 5.01
N ALA A 20 -1.91 -4.45 5.63
CA ALA A 20 -2.91 -5.39 5.14
C ALA A 20 -4.32 -4.75 5.14
N SER A 21 -4.66 -3.96 6.16
CA SER A 21 -5.94 -3.25 6.25
C SER A 21 -6.15 -2.23 5.12
N PHE A 22 -5.07 -1.74 4.50
CA PHE A 22 -5.16 -0.80 3.40
C PHE A 22 -5.41 -1.44 2.03
N LEU A 23 -4.97 -2.68 1.81
CA LEU A 23 -5.10 -3.37 0.52
C LEU A 23 -6.55 -3.35 -0.05
N PRO A 24 -7.61 -3.60 0.75
CA PRO A 24 -8.99 -3.57 0.26
C PRO A 24 -9.41 -2.17 -0.20
N TRP A 25 -8.91 -1.10 0.44
CA TRP A 25 -9.22 0.28 0.06
C TRP A 25 -8.62 0.64 -1.29
N ILE A 26 -7.36 0.27 -1.55
CA ILE A 26 -6.74 0.41 -2.88
C ILE A 26 -7.54 -0.39 -3.91
N GLY A 27 -7.92 -1.62 -3.57
CA GLY A 27 -8.76 -2.46 -4.42
C GLY A 27 -10.11 -1.81 -4.76
N LEU A 28 -10.74 -1.15 -3.79
CA LEU A 28 -11.99 -0.42 -4.00
C LEU A 28 -11.80 0.80 -4.91
N VAL A 29 -10.69 1.54 -4.76
CA VAL A 29 -10.33 2.63 -5.67
C VAL A 29 -10.15 2.11 -7.10
N ALA A 30 -9.53 0.94 -7.27
CA ALA A 30 -9.41 0.29 -8.57
C ALA A 30 -10.78 -0.09 -9.15
N VAL A 31 -11.71 -0.63 -8.34
CA VAL A 31 -13.09 -0.89 -8.77
C VAL A 31 -13.79 0.40 -9.24
N LEU A 32 -13.69 1.47 -8.47
CA LEU A 32 -14.30 2.77 -8.82
C LEU A 32 -13.70 3.33 -10.11
N HIS A 33 -12.39 3.23 -10.28
CA HIS A 33 -11.71 3.66 -11.50
C HIS A 33 -12.14 2.83 -12.72
N ALA A 34 -12.20 1.50 -12.62
CA ALA A 34 -12.67 0.61 -13.68
C ALA A 34 -14.12 0.93 -14.10
N ARG A 35 -15.01 1.21 -13.13
CA ARG A 35 -16.41 1.59 -13.37
C ARG A 35 -16.59 2.96 -14.02
N SER A 36 -15.61 3.85 -13.86
CA SER A 36 -15.65 5.18 -14.47
C SER A 36 -15.43 5.14 -16.00
N GLN A 37 -14.85 4.05 -16.52
CA GLN A 37 -14.63 3.82 -17.95
C GLN A 37 -15.93 3.34 -18.65
N ASN A 38 -16.09 3.64 -19.95
CA ASN A 38 -17.36 3.54 -20.69
C ASN A 38 -18.15 2.21 -20.54
N LYS A 39 -19.50 2.35 -20.59
CA LYS A 39 -20.54 1.36 -20.24
C LYS A 39 -20.42 -0.08 -20.80
N LYS A 40 -19.66 -0.32 -21.88
CA LYS A 40 -19.52 -1.66 -22.48
C LYS A 40 -18.33 -2.47 -21.91
N ALA A 41 -17.28 -1.80 -21.44
CA ALA A 41 -16.10 -2.44 -20.84
C ALA A 41 -16.27 -2.66 -19.32
N ALA A 42 -16.93 -1.73 -18.62
CA ALA A 42 -17.12 -1.76 -17.17
C ALA A 42 -18.06 -2.87 -16.65
N VAL A 43 -18.94 -3.42 -17.49
CA VAL A 43 -19.94 -4.43 -17.08
C VAL A 43 -19.38 -5.86 -17.17
N VAL A 44 -18.37 -6.10 -18.00
CA VAL A 44 -17.84 -7.45 -18.28
C VAL A 44 -16.69 -7.84 -17.33
N SER A 45 -15.94 -6.87 -16.79
CA SER A 45 -14.88 -7.08 -15.77
C SER A 45 -15.39 -7.07 -14.31
N ASN A 46 -16.70 -6.90 -14.12
CA ASN A 46 -17.34 -6.36 -12.92
C ASN A 46 -17.35 -7.26 -11.65
N PRO A 47 -17.46 -8.60 -11.71
CA PRO A 47 -17.49 -9.42 -10.49
C PRO A 47 -16.09 -9.77 -9.96
N SER A 48 -15.13 -10.09 -10.83
CA SER A 48 -13.82 -10.61 -10.41
C SER A 48 -13.03 -9.57 -9.62
N ILE A 49 -13.05 -8.30 -10.03
CA ILE A 49 -12.35 -7.23 -9.31
C ILE A 49 -13.00 -7.00 -7.94
N VAL A 50 -14.34 -7.04 -7.85
CA VAL A 50 -15.05 -6.89 -6.58
C VAL A 50 -14.79 -8.07 -5.65
N ILE A 51 -14.78 -9.30 -6.16
CA ILE A 51 -14.43 -10.50 -5.39
C ILE A 51 -12.97 -10.42 -4.91
N ALA A 52 -12.06 -9.87 -5.73
CA ALA A 52 -10.67 -9.63 -5.32
C ALA A 52 -10.57 -8.64 -4.15
N VAL A 53 -11.40 -7.59 -4.11
CA VAL A 53 -11.49 -6.71 -2.92
C VAL A 53 -11.93 -7.50 -1.68
N GLY A 54 -12.91 -8.40 -1.83
CA GLY A 54 -13.33 -9.31 -0.76
C GLY A 54 -12.20 -10.25 -0.30
N ALA A 55 -11.40 -10.77 -1.23
CA ALA A 55 -10.23 -11.59 -0.91
C ALA A 55 -9.15 -10.81 -0.17
N LEU A 56 -8.88 -9.56 -0.56
CA LEU A 56 -7.95 -8.69 0.16
C LEU A 56 -8.46 -8.37 1.57
N ALA A 57 -9.78 -8.20 1.75
CA ALA A 57 -10.36 -7.97 3.09
C ALA A 57 -10.25 -9.21 3.98
N MET A 58 -10.43 -10.40 3.41
CA MET A 58 -10.21 -11.66 4.13
C MET A 58 -8.73 -11.86 4.46
N HIS A 59 -7.82 -11.51 3.56
CA HIS A 59 -6.38 -11.52 3.83
C HIS A 59 -6.02 -10.54 4.96
N ALA A 60 -6.55 -9.32 4.96
CA ALA A 60 -6.34 -8.38 6.06
C ALA A 60 -6.84 -8.94 7.40
N THR A 61 -8.03 -9.55 7.40
CA THR A 61 -8.58 -10.22 8.58
C THR A 61 -7.67 -11.36 9.05
N LEU A 62 -7.18 -12.19 8.11
CA LEU A 62 -6.24 -13.26 8.38
C LEU A 62 -4.95 -12.74 9.04
N VAL A 63 -4.36 -11.67 8.50
CA VAL A 63 -3.16 -11.03 9.09
C VAL A 63 -3.43 -10.54 10.53
N THR A 64 -4.62 -9.99 10.81
CA THR A 64 -4.97 -9.49 12.15
C THR A 64 -5.33 -10.58 13.16
N ARG A 65 -5.83 -11.74 12.71
CA ARG A 65 -6.43 -12.78 13.56
C ARG A 65 -5.62 -14.07 13.63
N ALA A 66 -4.76 -14.34 12.65
CA ALA A 66 -3.91 -15.52 12.61
C ALA A 66 -2.80 -15.37 13.64
N ASN A 67 -3.09 -15.93 14.81
CA ASN A 67 -2.32 -15.77 16.02
C ASN A 67 -0.82 -16.10 15.83
N GLY A 68 0.06 -15.09 15.95
CA GLY A 68 1.51 -15.28 15.83
C GLY A 68 1.99 -15.81 14.47
N VAL A 69 1.15 -15.86 13.43
CA VAL A 69 1.58 -16.14 12.04
C VAL A 69 2.20 -14.89 11.43
N TRP A 70 1.75 -13.70 11.84
CA TRP A 70 2.42 -12.46 11.51
C TRP A 70 2.86 -11.79 12.80
N ALA A 71 4.14 -11.45 12.92
CA ALA A 71 4.63 -10.64 14.03
C ALA A 71 4.11 -9.19 13.87
N SER A 72 3.16 -8.79 14.72
CA SER A 72 2.59 -7.44 14.73
C SER A 72 2.38 -6.96 16.16
N VAL A 73 2.68 -5.68 16.42
CA VAL A 73 2.37 -5.01 17.69
C VAL A 73 0.87 -4.81 17.92
N HIS A 74 0.03 -5.13 16.94
CA HIS A 74 -1.43 -5.14 17.01
C HIS A 74 -2.05 -6.55 16.94
N SER A 75 -1.27 -7.64 16.77
CA SER A 75 -1.85 -9.00 16.69
C SER A 75 -2.33 -9.49 18.05
N PHE A 76 -3.63 -9.77 18.19
CA PHE A 76 -4.35 -9.84 19.47
C PHE A 76 -4.02 -11.02 20.43
N ALA A 77 -3.22 -12.02 20.06
CA ALA A 77 -3.22 -13.28 20.84
C ALA A 77 -1.91 -14.10 20.96
N ALA A 78 -0.71 -13.53 20.75
CA ALA A 78 0.50 -14.37 20.62
C ALA A 78 0.98 -15.00 21.94
N ASP A 79 0.90 -16.33 22.06
CA ASP A 79 1.45 -17.13 23.18
C ASP A 79 2.88 -17.66 22.91
N GLY A 80 3.67 -16.98 22.08
CA GLY A 80 5.11 -17.22 21.93
C GLY A 80 5.57 -18.59 21.37
N ALA A 81 4.66 -19.49 20.99
CA ALA A 81 5.01 -20.77 20.37
C ALA A 81 5.13 -20.61 18.84
N GLY A 82 6.37 -20.51 18.34
CA GLY A 82 6.65 -20.51 16.90
C GLY A 82 6.29 -21.85 16.24
N SER A 83 5.75 -21.81 15.02
CA SER A 83 5.42 -22.98 14.21
C SER A 83 6.56 -23.36 13.27
N ASP A 84 6.75 -24.66 13.03
CA ASP A 84 7.88 -25.27 12.32
C ASP A 84 7.92 -25.05 10.79
N SER A 85 6.91 -24.38 10.19
CA SER A 85 6.78 -24.23 8.73
C SER A 85 7.17 -22.84 8.23
N ALA A 86 8.07 -22.79 7.23
CA ALA A 86 8.51 -21.54 6.58
C ALA A 86 7.46 -20.92 5.62
N ASP A 87 6.46 -21.68 5.16
CA ASP A 87 5.37 -21.15 4.32
C ASP A 87 4.21 -20.63 5.20
N PRO A 88 3.69 -19.41 4.93
CA PRO A 88 2.67 -18.75 5.75
C PRO A 88 1.37 -19.53 5.82
N TYR A 89 0.96 -20.14 4.70
CA TYR A 89 -0.30 -20.85 4.62
C TYR A 89 -0.20 -22.24 5.25
N LEU A 90 0.96 -22.90 5.14
CA LEU A 90 1.22 -24.13 5.90
C LEU A 90 1.24 -23.87 7.41
N ARG A 91 1.80 -22.74 7.85
CA ARG A 91 1.77 -22.31 9.25
C ARG A 91 0.33 -22.06 9.72
N ILE A 92 -0.50 -21.38 8.93
CA ILE A 92 -1.94 -21.25 9.24
C ILE A 92 -2.63 -22.61 9.37
N ILE A 93 -2.30 -23.56 8.48
CA ILE A 93 -2.88 -24.90 8.55
C ILE A 93 -2.49 -25.62 9.85
N SER A 94 -1.26 -25.38 10.34
CA SER A 94 -0.81 -25.97 11.60
C SER A 94 -1.60 -25.48 12.82
N LEU A 95 -2.17 -24.27 12.77
CA LEU A 95 -3.01 -23.72 13.84
C LEU A 95 -4.39 -24.37 13.96
N PHE A 96 -4.76 -25.28 13.05
CA PHE A 96 -6.11 -25.89 13.06
C PHE A 96 -6.48 -26.54 14.40
N ASN A 97 -5.49 -27.08 15.12
CA ASN A 97 -5.70 -27.75 16.39
C ASN A 97 -5.76 -26.80 17.60
N ASP A 98 -5.59 -25.49 17.40
CA ASP A 98 -5.56 -24.47 18.48
C ASP A 98 -6.97 -23.97 18.84
N GLY A 99 -7.90 -24.91 19.01
CA GLY A 99 -9.27 -24.63 19.45
C GLY A 99 -10.08 -23.75 18.50
N ALA A 100 -10.95 -22.91 19.07
CA ALA A 100 -11.88 -22.08 18.29
C ALA A 100 -11.16 -21.03 17.41
N ALA A 101 -10.05 -20.47 17.89
CA ALA A 101 -9.25 -19.51 17.14
C ALA A 101 -8.61 -20.15 15.91
N GLY A 102 -8.04 -21.36 16.05
CA GLY A 102 -7.52 -22.14 14.93
C GLY A 102 -8.56 -22.43 13.84
N ILE A 103 -9.76 -22.81 14.26
CA ILE A 103 -10.90 -23.04 13.35
C ILE A 103 -11.31 -21.76 12.63
N GLU A 104 -11.38 -20.63 13.34
CA GLU A 104 -11.73 -19.33 12.78
C GLU A 104 -10.77 -18.91 11.65
N VAL A 105 -9.47 -18.99 11.90
CA VAL A 105 -8.42 -18.65 10.92
C VAL A 105 -8.49 -19.58 9.71
N MET A 106 -8.74 -20.88 9.91
CA MET A 106 -8.92 -21.83 8.83
C MET A 106 -10.13 -21.48 7.96
N VAL A 107 -11.24 -21.03 8.55
CA VAL A 107 -12.42 -20.59 7.80
C VAL A 107 -12.07 -19.39 6.91
N TYR A 108 -11.30 -18.42 7.41
CA TYR A 108 -10.85 -17.29 6.59
C TYR A 108 -9.97 -17.71 5.42
N LEU A 109 -9.07 -18.67 5.63
CA LEU A 109 -8.26 -19.25 4.56
C LEU A 109 -9.13 -19.94 3.50
N ILE A 110 -10.10 -20.76 3.92
CA ILE A 110 -11.04 -21.44 3.01
C ILE A 110 -11.83 -20.41 2.19
N ILE A 111 -12.36 -19.36 2.82
CA ILE A 111 -13.09 -18.30 2.12
C ILE A 111 -12.20 -17.60 1.10
N THR A 112 -10.94 -17.32 1.44
CA THR A 112 -9.96 -16.70 0.54
C THR A 112 -9.70 -17.58 -0.68
N CYS A 113 -9.50 -18.89 -0.48
CA CYS A 113 -9.36 -19.87 -1.55
C CYS A 113 -10.62 -19.94 -2.44
N LEU A 114 -11.81 -19.92 -1.84
CA LEU A 114 -13.07 -19.88 -2.58
C LEU A 114 -13.18 -18.63 -3.45
N PHE A 115 -12.81 -17.46 -2.94
CA PHE A 115 -12.75 -16.23 -3.74
C PHE A 115 -11.79 -16.35 -4.91
N GLY A 116 -10.59 -16.90 -4.70
CA GLY A 116 -9.63 -17.20 -5.78
C GLY A 116 -10.23 -18.09 -6.86
N CYS A 117 -10.88 -19.19 -6.48
CA CYS A 117 -11.57 -20.09 -7.39
C CYS A 117 -12.71 -19.40 -8.17
N PHE A 118 -13.51 -18.55 -7.52
CA PHE A 118 -14.57 -17.79 -8.17
C PHE A 118 -14.02 -16.78 -9.18
N ILE A 119 -12.93 -16.07 -8.83
CA ILE A 119 -12.24 -15.14 -9.72
C ILE A 119 -11.77 -15.88 -10.98
N LEU A 120 -11.03 -16.99 -10.80
CA LEU A 120 -10.50 -17.79 -11.91
C LEU A 120 -11.64 -18.31 -12.80
N ARG A 121 -12.67 -18.91 -12.21
CA ARG A 121 -13.85 -19.41 -12.93
C ARG A 121 -14.53 -18.32 -13.76
N ASN A 122 -14.70 -17.12 -13.20
CA ASN A 122 -15.35 -16.02 -13.90
C ASN A 122 -14.49 -15.49 -15.06
N LEU A 123 -13.17 -15.37 -14.87
CA LEU A 123 -12.24 -14.97 -15.92
C LEU A 123 -12.24 -15.99 -17.08
N LEU A 124 -12.15 -17.28 -16.77
CA LEU A 124 -12.21 -18.37 -17.76
C LEU A 124 -13.54 -18.37 -18.52
N LYS A 125 -14.67 -18.19 -17.83
CA LYS A 125 -15.99 -18.09 -18.46
C LYS A 125 -16.04 -16.90 -19.44
N ASN A 126 -15.51 -15.75 -19.05
CA ASN A 126 -15.49 -14.56 -19.90
C ASN A 126 -14.62 -14.77 -21.14
N GLN A 127 -13.43 -15.35 -20.96
CA GLN A 127 -12.50 -15.66 -22.04
C GLN A 127 -13.10 -16.68 -23.03
N SER A 128 -13.69 -17.77 -22.52
CA SER A 128 -14.38 -18.77 -23.36
C SER A 128 -15.55 -18.17 -24.16
N ASN A 129 -16.35 -17.28 -23.53
CA ASN A 129 -17.42 -16.59 -24.24
C ASN A 129 -16.90 -15.65 -25.32
N GLN A 130 -15.75 -15.02 -25.11
CA GLN A 130 -15.11 -14.16 -26.11
C GLN A 130 -14.60 -14.99 -27.29
N LEU A 131 -13.87 -16.08 -27.04
CA LEU A 131 -13.40 -17.00 -28.08
C LEU A 131 -14.55 -17.52 -28.96
N LYS A 132 -15.66 -17.94 -28.34
CA LYS A 132 -16.87 -18.38 -29.07
C LYS A 132 -17.49 -17.29 -29.93
N ARG A 133 -17.47 -16.03 -29.47
CA ARG A 133 -17.99 -14.88 -30.25
C ARG A 133 -17.08 -14.56 -31.44
N ASP A 134 -15.78 -14.69 -31.24
CA ASP A 134 -14.77 -14.37 -32.24
C ASP A 134 -14.50 -15.55 -33.20
N GLY A 135 -15.11 -16.71 -32.96
CA GLY A 135 -14.93 -17.92 -33.77
C GLY A 135 -13.53 -18.54 -33.64
N ARG A 136 -12.84 -18.27 -32.52
CA ARG A 136 -11.48 -18.72 -32.23
C ARG A 136 -11.47 -19.89 -31.25
N VAL A 137 -10.37 -20.63 -31.22
CA VAL A 137 -10.16 -21.78 -30.33
C VAL A 137 -9.15 -21.44 -29.24
N SER A 138 -9.17 -22.19 -28.14
CA SER A 138 -8.18 -22.00 -27.08
C SER A 138 -6.82 -22.62 -27.45
N MET A 139 -5.73 -22.17 -26.83
CA MET A 139 -4.40 -22.76 -27.00
C MET A 139 -4.40 -24.24 -26.61
N ARG A 140 -5.22 -24.63 -25.63
CA ARG A 140 -5.44 -26.03 -25.25
C ARG A 140 -5.99 -26.88 -26.39
N GLU A 141 -6.89 -26.33 -27.20
CA GLU A 141 -7.48 -27.02 -28.36
C GLU A 141 -6.57 -26.92 -29.59
N GLY A 142 -6.02 -25.74 -29.89
CA GLY A 142 -5.19 -25.49 -31.07
C GLY A 142 -3.78 -26.08 -30.98
N SER A 143 -3.19 -26.13 -29.78
CA SER A 143 -1.81 -26.60 -29.55
C SER A 143 -1.71 -27.42 -28.25
N PRO A 144 -2.36 -28.60 -28.18
CA PRO A 144 -2.51 -29.36 -26.93
C PRO A 144 -1.17 -29.78 -26.31
N ILE A 145 -0.16 -30.06 -27.14
CA ILE A 145 1.19 -30.44 -26.68
C ILE A 145 1.84 -29.26 -25.94
N ILE A 146 1.89 -28.08 -26.57
CA ILE A 146 2.49 -26.87 -25.98
C ILE A 146 1.76 -26.50 -24.69
N SER A 147 0.43 -26.47 -24.72
CA SER A 147 -0.41 -26.23 -23.56
C SER A 147 -0.08 -27.17 -22.39
N THR A 148 0.01 -28.48 -22.65
CA THR A 148 0.29 -29.49 -21.62
C THR A 148 1.72 -29.35 -21.08
N SER A 149 2.69 -29.11 -21.97
CA SER A 149 4.09 -28.88 -21.57
C SER A 149 4.24 -27.63 -20.70
N LEU A 150 3.55 -26.54 -21.03
CA LEU A 150 3.54 -25.32 -20.21
C LEU A 150 2.95 -25.58 -18.83
N MET A 151 1.80 -26.28 -18.75
CA MET A 151 1.18 -26.64 -17.48
C MET A 151 2.07 -27.51 -16.61
N ILE A 152 2.76 -28.50 -17.19
CA ILE A 152 3.72 -29.34 -16.47
C ILE A 152 4.91 -28.51 -16.01
N ALA A 153 5.47 -27.65 -16.86
CA ALA A 153 6.61 -26.81 -16.52
C ALA A 153 6.31 -25.91 -15.32
N VAL A 154 5.17 -25.22 -15.34
CA VAL A 154 4.79 -24.33 -14.22
C VAL A 154 4.42 -25.10 -12.95
N LEU A 155 3.84 -26.30 -13.07
CA LEU A 155 3.59 -27.18 -11.92
C LEU A 155 4.90 -27.57 -11.25
N ILE A 156 5.89 -27.97 -12.04
CA ILE A 156 7.22 -28.33 -11.56
C ILE A 156 7.86 -27.13 -10.86
N ILE A 157 7.96 -25.97 -11.53
CA ILE A 157 8.60 -24.77 -10.94
C ILE A 157 7.87 -24.31 -9.68
N GLY A 158 6.54 -24.33 -9.69
CA GLY A 158 5.73 -23.99 -8.52
C GLY A 158 5.99 -24.93 -7.33
N LEU A 159 6.08 -26.24 -7.57
CA LEU A 159 6.41 -27.21 -6.52
C LEU A 159 7.83 -27.05 -5.99
N PHE A 160 8.80 -26.77 -6.86
CA PHE A 160 10.20 -26.55 -6.47
C PHE A 160 10.37 -25.34 -5.56
N SER A 161 9.57 -24.28 -5.77
CA SER A 161 9.63 -23.07 -4.92
C SER A 161 9.28 -23.31 -3.45
N GLY A 162 8.60 -24.41 -3.12
CA GLY A 162 8.13 -24.69 -1.76
C GLY A 162 6.99 -23.78 -1.25
N SER A 163 6.61 -22.74 -2.02
CA SER A 163 5.54 -21.83 -1.64
C SER A 163 4.18 -22.27 -2.18
N VAL A 164 3.21 -22.43 -1.28
CA VAL A 164 1.83 -22.79 -1.64
C VAL A 164 1.18 -21.66 -2.44
N LEU A 165 1.42 -20.41 -2.04
CA LEU A 165 0.87 -19.24 -2.75
C LEU A 165 1.39 -19.17 -4.18
N LEU A 166 2.71 -19.25 -4.35
CA LEU A 166 3.34 -19.12 -5.64
C LEU A 166 2.88 -20.23 -6.59
N LEU A 167 2.77 -21.46 -6.10
CA LEU A 167 2.23 -22.59 -6.85
C LEU A 167 0.80 -22.32 -7.34
N LEU A 168 -0.11 -21.90 -6.45
CA LEU A 168 -1.51 -21.67 -6.80
C LEU A 168 -1.69 -20.53 -7.81
N LEU A 169 -0.98 -19.41 -7.62
CA LEU A 169 -1.03 -18.27 -8.53
C LEU A 169 -0.43 -18.61 -9.90
N THR A 170 0.70 -19.31 -9.89
CA THR A 170 1.38 -19.77 -11.11
C THR A 170 0.49 -20.68 -11.94
N LEU A 171 -0.17 -21.66 -11.31
CA LEU A 171 -1.13 -22.55 -11.98
C LEU A 171 -2.36 -21.79 -12.48
N GLY A 172 -2.91 -20.88 -11.68
CA GLY A 172 -4.07 -20.07 -12.05
C GLY A 172 -3.80 -19.19 -13.28
N LEU A 173 -2.67 -18.47 -13.29
CA LEU A 173 -2.27 -17.61 -14.40
C LEU A 173 -1.95 -18.41 -15.66
N MET A 174 -1.24 -19.53 -15.55
CA MET A 174 -0.96 -20.36 -16.73
C MET A 174 -2.23 -20.99 -17.29
N THR A 175 -3.20 -21.34 -16.44
CA THR A 175 -4.53 -21.80 -16.91
C THR A 175 -5.23 -20.72 -17.73
N LEU A 176 -5.17 -19.44 -17.33
CA LEU A 176 -5.72 -18.32 -18.12
C LEU A 176 -5.00 -18.10 -19.46
N ILE A 177 -3.71 -18.43 -19.54
CA ILE A 177 -2.96 -18.36 -20.81
C ILE A 177 -3.38 -19.51 -21.72
N VAL A 178 -3.41 -20.73 -21.20
CA VAL A 178 -3.71 -21.96 -21.96
C VAL A 178 -5.16 -22.03 -22.43
N GLU A 179 -6.10 -21.53 -21.62
CA GLU A 179 -7.52 -21.41 -22.01
C GLU A 179 -7.81 -20.12 -22.80
N GLY A 180 -6.77 -19.34 -23.10
CA GLY A 180 -6.81 -18.19 -24.00
C GLY A 180 -6.67 -18.54 -25.45
N ASP A 181 -6.73 -17.52 -26.30
CA ASP A 181 -6.64 -17.64 -27.76
C ASP A 181 -5.36 -18.35 -28.20
N SER A 182 -5.49 -19.32 -29.13
CA SER A 182 -4.37 -20.09 -29.65
C SER A 182 -3.37 -19.27 -30.46
N ASP A 183 -3.86 -18.26 -31.18
CA ASP A 183 -3.08 -17.54 -32.18
C ASP A 183 -2.52 -16.22 -31.62
N GLU A 184 -3.29 -15.60 -30.71
CA GLU A 184 -2.95 -14.32 -30.08
C GLU A 184 -2.91 -14.45 -28.55
N SER A 185 -1.74 -14.76 -28.00
CA SER A 185 -1.58 -14.86 -26.55
C SER A 185 -1.77 -13.48 -25.87
N ASN A 186 -2.56 -13.46 -24.79
CA ASN A 186 -2.90 -12.22 -24.10
C ASN A 186 -1.71 -11.71 -23.27
N PRO A 187 -1.11 -10.55 -23.61
CA PRO A 187 0.07 -10.06 -22.93
C PRO A 187 -0.18 -9.75 -21.45
N VAL A 188 -1.41 -9.42 -21.05
CA VAL A 188 -1.74 -9.11 -19.65
C VAL A 188 -1.43 -10.30 -18.75
N TRP A 189 -1.84 -11.51 -19.13
CA TRP A 189 -1.61 -12.70 -18.31
C TRP A 189 -0.13 -13.14 -18.33
N ILE A 190 0.52 -13.03 -19.49
CA ILE A 190 1.95 -13.29 -19.63
C ILE A 190 2.77 -12.37 -18.72
N PHE A 191 2.60 -11.05 -18.83
CA PHE A 191 3.34 -10.10 -18.01
C PHE A 191 2.92 -10.13 -16.54
N SER A 192 1.69 -10.57 -16.22
CA SER A 192 1.29 -10.84 -14.82
C SER A 192 2.07 -12.01 -14.24
N GLY A 193 2.34 -13.07 -15.03
CA GLY A 193 3.17 -14.18 -14.60
C GLY A 193 4.66 -13.82 -14.48
N VAL A 194 5.17 -12.97 -15.38
CA VAL A 194 6.52 -12.39 -15.26
C VAL A 194 6.62 -11.55 -13.99
N ALA A 195 5.65 -10.67 -13.74
CA ALA A 195 5.59 -9.86 -12.53
C ALA A 195 5.48 -10.72 -11.27
N LEU A 196 4.67 -11.79 -11.29
CA LEU A 196 4.55 -12.74 -10.18
C LEU A 196 5.92 -13.32 -9.78
N TYR A 197 6.72 -13.79 -10.73
CA TYR A 197 8.04 -14.35 -10.42
C TYR A 197 9.08 -13.29 -10.07
N LEU A 198 8.99 -12.08 -10.63
CA LEU A 198 9.80 -10.95 -10.19
C LEU A 198 9.51 -10.61 -8.72
N PHE A 199 8.23 -10.51 -8.35
CA PHE A 199 7.80 -10.23 -6.98
C PHE A 199 8.13 -11.38 -6.04
N ALA A 200 8.00 -12.63 -6.49
CA ALA A 200 8.40 -13.79 -5.70
C ALA A 200 9.89 -13.77 -5.35
N SER A 201 10.74 -13.29 -6.26
CA SER A 201 12.15 -13.07 -5.97
C SER A 201 12.36 -11.95 -4.95
N TRP A 202 11.62 -10.86 -5.06
CA TRP A 202 11.74 -9.70 -4.17
C TRP A 202 11.17 -9.95 -2.78
N SER A 203 10.20 -10.86 -2.66
CA SER A 203 9.63 -11.30 -1.39
C SER A 203 10.21 -12.62 -0.88
N TRP A 204 11.36 -13.05 -1.41
CA TRP A 204 12.07 -14.28 -1.00
C TRP A 204 11.27 -15.59 -1.10
N MET A 205 10.13 -15.60 -1.80
CA MET A 205 9.31 -16.79 -2.03
C MET A 205 9.89 -17.69 -3.13
N ALA A 206 10.80 -17.16 -3.95
CA ALA A 206 11.53 -17.89 -4.96
C ALA A 206 12.98 -17.41 -5.01
N SER A 207 13.92 -18.33 -5.21
CA SER A 207 15.30 -17.96 -5.52
C SER A 207 15.39 -17.21 -6.85
N LEU A 208 16.47 -16.46 -7.06
CA LEU A 208 16.71 -15.74 -8.31
C LEU A 208 16.66 -16.68 -9.53
N SER A 209 17.19 -17.90 -9.42
CA SER A 209 17.15 -18.92 -10.47
C SER A 209 15.73 -19.38 -10.80
N GLU A 210 14.91 -19.62 -9.78
CA GLU A 210 13.52 -20.03 -9.96
C GLU A 210 12.69 -18.91 -10.55
N ALA A 211 12.93 -17.67 -10.13
CA ALA A 211 12.31 -16.49 -10.70
C ALA A 211 12.65 -16.32 -12.18
N ILE A 212 13.92 -16.44 -12.56
CA ILE A 212 14.35 -16.36 -13.96
C ILE A 212 13.68 -17.47 -14.79
N LEU A 213 13.66 -18.70 -14.27
CA LEU A 213 13.04 -19.84 -14.97
C LEU A 213 11.53 -19.65 -15.12
N GLY A 214 10.85 -19.24 -14.06
CA GLY A 214 9.42 -18.95 -14.07
C GLY A 214 9.05 -17.83 -15.05
N MET A 215 9.80 -16.72 -15.03
CA MET A 215 9.64 -15.63 -16.01
C MET A 215 9.83 -16.12 -17.44
N ALA A 216 10.86 -16.94 -17.69
CA ALA A 216 11.12 -17.50 -19.01
C ALA A 216 9.95 -18.37 -19.51
N VAL A 217 9.41 -19.24 -18.65
CA VAL A 217 8.25 -20.08 -18.99
C VAL A 217 7.01 -19.25 -19.32
N PHE A 218 6.76 -18.18 -18.57
CA PHE A 218 5.64 -17.27 -18.85
C PHE A 218 5.81 -16.47 -20.15
N LEU A 219 7.04 -16.21 -20.59
CA LEU A 219 7.33 -15.54 -21.87
C LEU A 219 7.25 -16.47 -23.09
N LEU A 220 7.37 -17.79 -22.92
CA LEU A 220 7.31 -18.74 -24.03
C LEU A 220 6.05 -18.61 -24.91
N PRO A 221 4.82 -18.53 -24.36
CA PRO A 221 3.61 -18.33 -25.18
C PRO A 221 3.63 -17.07 -26.04
N TRP A 222 4.34 -16.03 -25.60
CA TRP A 222 4.49 -14.79 -26.38
C TRP A 222 5.48 -14.98 -27.52
N VAL A 223 6.62 -15.61 -27.25
CA VAL A 223 7.65 -15.93 -28.25
C VAL A 223 7.12 -16.90 -29.32
N LEU A 224 6.25 -17.82 -28.94
CA LEU A 224 5.65 -18.81 -29.84
C LEU A 224 4.45 -18.26 -30.62
N SER A 225 3.89 -17.12 -30.22
CA SER A 225 2.76 -16.50 -30.94
C SER A 225 3.21 -15.89 -32.27
N THR A 226 2.33 -15.92 -33.26
CA THR A 226 2.66 -15.35 -34.58
C THR A 226 2.76 -13.82 -34.48
N PRO A 227 3.89 -13.21 -34.89
CA PRO A 227 4.03 -11.76 -34.82
C PRO A 227 3.04 -11.10 -35.79
N LYS A 228 2.27 -10.11 -35.32
CA LYS A 228 1.54 -9.22 -36.23
C LYS A 228 2.56 -8.47 -37.10
N GLU A 229 2.38 -8.48 -38.42
CA GLU A 229 3.11 -7.61 -39.37
C GLU A 229 3.02 -6.11 -39.01
N THR A 230 2.13 -5.72 -38.09
CA THR A 230 1.95 -4.35 -37.59
C THR A 230 2.65 -4.03 -36.26
N GLU A 231 3.34 -4.99 -35.63
CA GLU A 231 3.95 -4.86 -34.30
C GLU A 231 5.48 -4.97 -34.30
N ALA A 232 6.15 -4.25 -35.20
CA ALA A 232 7.56 -3.94 -34.95
C ALA A 232 7.66 -3.14 -33.63
N ILE A 233 8.39 -3.67 -32.65
CA ILE A 233 8.83 -2.99 -31.41
C ILE A 233 9.90 -1.93 -31.77
N GLY A 234 9.69 -1.17 -32.84
CA GLY A 234 10.59 -0.12 -33.26
C GLY A 234 10.49 1.06 -32.31
N ILE A 235 11.61 1.77 -32.13
CA ILE A 235 11.66 3.08 -31.45
C ILE A 235 10.56 4.02 -32.00
N ASP A 236 10.17 3.87 -33.25
CA ASP A 236 9.06 4.58 -33.89
C ASP A 236 7.71 4.45 -33.15
N ARG A 237 7.42 3.31 -32.51
CA ARG A 237 6.20 3.13 -31.70
C ARG A 237 6.26 3.98 -30.44
N LEU A 238 7.42 4.07 -29.80
CA LEU A 238 7.66 4.94 -28.64
C LEU A 238 7.57 6.41 -29.02
N LEU A 239 7.89 6.78 -30.26
CA LEU A 239 7.80 8.16 -30.76
C LEU A 239 6.37 8.59 -31.19
N ARG A 240 5.43 7.64 -31.36
CA ARG A 240 4.06 7.93 -31.79
C ARG A 240 3.22 8.52 -30.64
N PRO A 241 2.64 9.72 -30.78
CA PRO A 241 1.82 10.34 -29.74
C PRO A 241 0.63 9.48 -29.28
N ARG A 242 0.02 8.72 -30.19
CA ARG A 242 -1.11 7.82 -29.85
C ARG A 242 -0.67 6.67 -28.94
N SER A 243 0.50 6.08 -29.21
CA SER A 243 1.03 4.97 -28.40
C SER A 243 1.43 5.47 -27.01
N GLN A 244 2.11 6.62 -26.95
CA GLN A 244 2.45 7.28 -25.68
C GLN A 244 1.20 7.61 -24.85
N ASN A 245 0.17 8.21 -25.47
CA ASN A 245 -1.07 8.54 -24.76
C ASN A 245 -1.83 7.30 -24.25
N MET A 246 -1.77 6.18 -24.97
CA MET A 246 -2.35 4.92 -24.50
C MET A 246 -1.57 4.40 -23.29
N PHE A 247 -0.24 4.32 -23.41
CA PHE A 247 0.65 3.86 -22.34
C PHE A 247 0.49 4.67 -21.05
N VAL A 248 0.46 5.99 -21.16
CA VAL A 248 0.31 6.92 -20.03
C VAL A 248 -1.02 6.74 -19.31
N ARG A 249 -2.10 6.41 -20.03
CA ARG A 249 -3.41 6.14 -19.43
C ARG A 249 -3.47 4.80 -18.71
N THR A 250 -2.62 3.86 -19.09
CA THR A 250 -2.56 2.53 -18.48
C THR A 250 -1.59 2.47 -17.30
N ILE A 251 -0.60 3.36 -17.22
CA ILE A 251 0.39 3.40 -16.14
C ILE A 251 -0.25 3.48 -14.75
N PRO A 252 -1.23 4.36 -14.46
CA PRO A 252 -1.84 4.40 -13.13
C PRO A 252 -2.50 3.07 -12.75
N TRP A 253 -3.04 2.35 -13.72
CA TRP A 253 -3.66 1.04 -13.49
C TRP A 253 -2.61 -0.04 -13.21
N PHE A 254 -1.65 -0.25 -14.13
CA PHE A 254 -0.64 -1.29 -13.97
C PHE A 254 0.35 -0.98 -12.85
N GLY A 255 0.71 0.29 -12.65
CA GLY A 255 1.56 0.75 -11.57
C GLY A 255 0.93 0.52 -10.21
N ALA A 256 -0.34 0.94 -10.03
CA ALA A 256 -1.04 0.73 -8.76
C ALA A 256 -1.33 -0.75 -8.49
N MET A 257 -1.74 -1.52 -9.51
CA MET A 257 -1.98 -2.96 -9.35
C MET A 257 -0.68 -3.74 -9.12
N GLY A 258 0.42 -3.33 -9.75
CA GLY A 258 1.75 -3.89 -9.52
C GLY A 258 2.23 -3.62 -8.10
N TYR A 259 2.13 -2.37 -7.63
CA TYR A 259 2.45 -2.00 -6.25
C TYR A 259 1.59 -2.74 -5.23
N LEU A 260 0.28 -2.87 -5.49
CA LEU A 260 -0.63 -3.65 -4.65
C LEU A 260 -0.25 -5.13 -4.60
N GLY A 261 0.08 -5.72 -5.76
CA GLY A 261 0.52 -7.11 -5.86
C GLY A 261 1.83 -7.36 -5.11
N LEU A 262 2.81 -6.47 -5.28
CA LEU A 262 4.07 -6.52 -4.54
C LEU A 262 3.84 -6.40 -3.03
N THR A 263 3.04 -5.42 -2.59
CA THR A 263 2.71 -5.21 -1.17
C THR A 263 2.08 -6.46 -0.56
N TRP A 264 1.11 -7.05 -1.27
CA TRP A 264 0.45 -8.27 -0.81
C TRP A 264 1.41 -9.46 -0.71
N MET A 265 2.35 -9.62 -1.66
CA MET A 265 3.34 -10.69 -1.62
C MET A 265 4.37 -10.52 -0.52
N LEU A 266 4.89 -9.29 -0.33
CA LEU A 266 5.80 -8.98 0.77
C LEU A 266 5.13 -9.25 2.13
N LEU A 267 3.91 -8.75 2.34
CA LEU A 267 3.16 -9.02 3.56
C LEU A 267 2.89 -10.51 3.80
N THR A 268 2.71 -11.28 2.73
CA THR A 268 2.49 -12.72 2.88
C THR A 268 3.78 -13.46 3.21
N ALA A 269 4.91 -13.04 2.66
CA ALA A 269 6.21 -13.66 2.90
C ALA A 269 6.83 -13.27 4.25
N GLU A 270 6.55 -12.06 4.75
CA GLU A 270 7.14 -11.46 5.94
C GLU A 270 6.37 -11.80 7.22
N ILE A 271 6.39 -13.09 7.55
CA ILE A 271 5.73 -13.72 8.71
C ILE A 271 6.35 -13.25 10.04
N ASP A 272 7.68 -13.08 10.10
CA ASP A 272 8.41 -12.74 11.33
C ASP A 272 8.61 -11.21 11.53
N GLY A 273 8.04 -10.37 10.64
CA GLY A 273 8.03 -8.91 10.74
C GLY A 273 8.17 -8.24 9.37
N THR A 274 7.57 -7.06 9.19
CA THR A 274 7.65 -6.31 7.92
C THR A 274 9.06 -5.81 7.63
N SER A 275 9.61 -6.10 6.45
CA SER A 275 10.74 -5.38 5.87
C SER A 275 10.23 -4.12 5.18
N LEU A 276 10.00 -3.07 5.98
CA LEU A 276 9.62 -1.75 5.47
C LEU A 276 10.62 -1.26 4.41
N GLU A 277 11.90 -1.56 4.61
CA GLU A 277 12.98 -1.20 3.69
C GLU A 277 12.81 -1.84 2.31
N ALA A 278 12.50 -3.14 2.27
CA ALA A 278 12.24 -3.83 1.01
C ALA A 278 11.00 -3.28 0.30
N HIS A 279 9.93 -2.98 1.04
CA HIS A 279 8.73 -2.37 0.49
C HIS A 279 9.00 -0.99 -0.13
N GLU A 280 9.83 -0.18 0.52
CA GLU A 280 10.22 1.15 0.06
C GLU A 280 11.09 1.08 -1.20
N VAL A 281 12.11 0.22 -1.22
CA VAL A 281 13.03 0.07 -2.35
C VAL A 281 12.35 -0.56 -3.56
N PHE A 282 11.64 -1.67 -3.36
CA PHE A 282 10.96 -2.37 -4.46
C PHE A 282 9.67 -1.65 -4.90
N GLY A 283 9.09 -0.82 -4.03
CA GLY A 283 7.97 0.07 -4.33
C GLY A 283 8.36 1.29 -5.14
N ALA A 284 9.60 1.79 -5.00
CA ALA A 284 10.08 3.02 -5.63
C ALA A 284 9.88 3.05 -7.17
N PRO A 285 10.17 1.99 -7.95
CA PRO A 285 9.91 1.98 -9.40
C PRO A 285 8.44 2.22 -9.76
N PHE A 286 7.49 1.74 -8.96
CA PHE A 286 6.06 1.93 -9.20
C PHE A 286 5.62 3.37 -8.90
N ILE A 287 6.12 3.94 -7.80
CA ILE A 287 5.88 5.35 -7.44
C ILE A 287 6.46 6.27 -8.52
N ALA A 288 7.68 6.00 -8.97
CA ALA A 288 8.34 6.72 -10.06
C ALA A 288 7.55 6.63 -11.37
N ALA A 289 7.12 5.43 -11.76
CA ALA A 289 6.29 5.23 -12.95
C ALA A 289 4.96 6.00 -12.84
N LEU A 290 4.30 5.97 -11.67
CA LEU A 290 3.06 6.70 -11.43
C LEU A 290 3.26 8.22 -11.54
N ALA A 291 4.32 8.76 -10.95
CA ALA A 291 4.67 10.19 -11.05
C ALA A 291 4.91 10.59 -12.52
N ILE A 292 5.74 9.84 -13.25
CA ILE A 292 6.00 10.06 -14.67
C ILE A 292 4.70 9.97 -15.49
N GLY A 293 3.85 8.98 -15.21
CA GLY A 293 2.55 8.82 -15.86
C GLY A 293 1.64 10.03 -15.66
N LEU A 294 1.53 10.53 -14.43
CA LEU A 294 0.74 11.72 -14.10
C LEU A 294 1.33 13.00 -14.71
N MET A 295 2.64 13.14 -14.74
CA MET A 295 3.34 14.24 -15.40
C MET A 295 3.03 14.28 -16.90
N VAL A 296 3.22 13.16 -17.59
CA VAL A 296 3.01 13.08 -19.05
C VAL A 296 1.53 13.29 -19.38
N TYR A 297 0.63 12.76 -18.54
CA TYR A 297 -0.81 12.97 -18.66
C TYR A 297 -1.18 14.45 -18.56
N SER A 298 -0.67 15.15 -17.53
CA SER A 298 -1.03 16.54 -17.22
C SER A 298 -0.39 17.55 -18.16
N TRP A 299 0.83 17.30 -18.62
CA TRP A 299 1.47 18.12 -19.65
C TRP A 299 0.70 18.08 -20.97
N GLY A 300 -0.08 17.02 -21.19
CA GLY A 300 -0.93 16.90 -22.36
C GLY A 300 -0.10 16.94 -23.64
N ILE A 301 0.94 16.10 -23.71
CA ILE A 301 1.72 15.86 -24.94
C ILE A 301 0.77 15.21 -25.98
N LYS A 302 -0.07 16.05 -26.57
CA LYS A 302 -1.13 15.68 -27.49
C LYS A 302 -0.71 15.89 -28.95
N SER A 303 0.49 16.42 -29.22
CA SER A 303 0.91 16.72 -30.59
C SER A 303 2.32 16.29 -30.99
N ASN A 304 3.29 16.14 -30.07
CA ASN A 304 4.67 15.80 -30.45
C ASN A 304 5.32 14.77 -29.51
N GLY A 305 5.35 13.51 -29.94
CA GLY A 305 5.86 12.42 -29.11
C GLY A 305 7.35 12.53 -28.79
N ARG A 306 8.13 13.27 -29.59
CA ARG A 306 9.54 13.54 -29.28
C ARG A 306 9.71 14.43 -28.06
N ILE A 307 8.86 15.45 -27.91
CA ILE A 307 8.89 16.35 -26.75
C ILE A 307 8.54 15.56 -25.48
N GLY A 308 7.54 14.68 -25.55
CA GLY A 308 7.18 13.84 -24.41
C GLY A 308 8.32 12.93 -23.95
N LEU A 309 9.00 12.28 -24.92
CA LEU A 309 10.15 11.45 -24.63
C LEU A 309 11.29 12.27 -23.98
N PHE A 310 11.58 13.47 -24.49
CA PHE A 310 12.60 14.35 -23.93
C PHE A 310 12.28 14.81 -22.51
N VAL A 311 11.01 15.12 -22.22
CA VAL A 311 10.57 15.47 -20.85
C VAL A 311 10.73 14.28 -19.90
N ILE A 312 10.36 13.07 -20.33
CA ILE A 312 10.53 11.85 -19.53
C ILE A 312 12.02 11.61 -19.23
N PHE A 313 12.88 11.64 -20.26
CA PHE A 313 14.31 11.45 -20.07
C PHE A 313 14.95 12.55 -19.23
N GLY A 314 14.55 13.81 -19.43
CA GLY A 314 15.03 14.94 -18.63
C GLY A 314 14.64 14.80 -17.16
N ALA A 315 13.37 14.47 -16.89
CA ALA A 315 12.90 14.22 -15.52
C ALA A 315 13.62 13.02 -14.88
N MET A 316 13.83 11.93 -15.63
CA MET A 316 14.56 10.76 -15.14
C MET A 316 16.03 11.07 -14.85
N LEU A 317 16.68 11.86 -15.71
CA LEU A 317 18.06 12.30 -15.50
C LEU A 317 18.18 13.18 -14.26
N ILE A 318 17.30 14.18 -14.11
CA ILE A 318 17.23 15.03 -12.92
C ILE A 318 16.99 14.18 -11.68
N SER A 319 16.10 13.20 -11.76
CA SER A 319 15.80 12.26 -10.67
C SER A 319 17.01 11.45 -10.24
N ILE A 320 17.71 10.81 -11.18
CA ILE A 320 18.91 10.03 -10.91
C ILE A 320 20.00 10.93 -10.33
N THR A 321 20.21 12.12 -10.91
CA THR A 321 21.18 13.09 -10.38
C THR A 321 20.82 13.56 -8.96
N SER A 322 19.54 13.80 -8.68
CA SER A 322 19.04 14.17 -7.35
C SER A 322 19.30 13.07 -6.33
N GLY A 323 19.03 11.80 -6.68
CA GLY A 323 19.38 10.66 -5.83
C GLY A 323 20.89 10.53 -5.60
N LEU A 324 21.71 10.64 -6.65
CA LEU A 324 23.18 10.56 -6.51
C LEU A 324 23.79 11.71 -5.68
N LEU A 325 23.14 12.87 -5.67
CA LEU A 325 23.57 14.05 -4.92
C LEU A 325 22.82 14.21 -3.58
N SER A 326 22.08 13.18 -3.13
CA SER A 326 21.26 13.26 -1.91
C SER A 326 22.06 13.70 -0.69
N ASN A 327 23.31 13.25 -0.57
CA ASN A 327 24.17 13.57 0.58
C ASN A 327 24.62 15.04 0.61
N SER A 328 24.41 15.79 -0.49
CA SER A 328 24.66 17.23 -0.56
C SER A 328 23.37 18.06 -0.41
N ILE A 329 22.22 17.40 -0.32
CA ILE A 329 20.91 18.02 -0.15
C ILE A 329 20.50 17.81 1.30
N ASP A 330 20.11 18.89 1.97
CA ASP A 330 19.59 18.83 3.34
C ASP A 330 18.17 18.21 3.33
N LEU A 331 18.12 16.87 3.38
CA LEU A 331 16.89 16.09 3.46
C LEU A 331 16.51 15.85 4.92
N PRO A 332 15.21 15.93 5.28
CA PRO A 332 14.76 15.65 6.64
C PRO A 332 14.87 14.16 7.01
N GLY A 333 14.75 13.85 8.30
CA GLY A 333 14.79 12.48 8.81
C GLY A 333 16.22 11.94 8.85
N ASP A 334 16.38 10.72 8.35
CA ASP A 334 17.58 9.89 8.44
C ASP A 334 18.14 9.55 7.04
N PRO A 335 18.47 10.56 6.20
CA PRO A 335 18.85 10.32 4.80
C PRO A 335 20.16 9.51 4.65
N ASP A 336 21.01 9.52 5.67
CA ASP A 336 22.30 8.82 5.68
C ASP A 336 22.18 7.33 6.07
N SER A 337 21.02 6.91 6.58
CA SER A 337 20.76 5.49 6.87
C SER A 337 20.53 4.70 5.59
N TYR A 338 20.79 3.40 5.65
CA TYR A 338 20.76 2.50 4.51
C TYR A 338 19.46 1.71 4.45
N LEU A 339 18.89 1.58 3.24
CA LEU A 339 17.75 0.69 2.95
C LEU A 339 18.21 -0.67 2.43
N THR A 340 19.38 -0.70 1.79
CA THR A 340 20.06 -1.92 1.35
C THR A 340 21.55 -1.74 1.58
N ASP A 341 22.35 -2.79 1.39
CA ASP A 341 23.81 -2.72 1.45
C ASP A 341 24.42 -1.67 0.51
N GLU A 342 23.67 -1.22 -0.51
CA GLU A 342 24.16 -0.30 -1.56
C GLU A 342 23.42 1.04 -1.63
N LEU A 343 22.16 1.11 -1.16
CA LEU A 343 21.29 2.28 -1.34
C LEU A 343 20.91 2.92 -0.01
N SER A 344 21.17 4.22 0.11
CA SER A 344 20.70 5.01 1.26
C SER A 344 19.25 5.49 1.10
N ARG A 345 18.59 5.78 2.22
CA ARG A 345 17.28 6.42 2.27
C ARG A 345 17.27 7.72 1.48
N GLY A 346 18.29 8.54 1.66
CA GLY A 346 18.47 9.80 0.94
C GLY A 346 18.54 9.61 -0.58
N GLN A 347 19.22 8.57 -1.07
CA GLN A 347 19.33 8.31 -2.51
C GLN A 347 17.97 7.92 -3.12
N VAL A 348 17.23 7.01 -2.46
CA VAL A 348 15.91 6.57 -2.92
C VAL A 348 14.91 7.72 -2.83
N ALA A 349 14.87 8.43 -1.70
CA ALA A 349 14.00 9.58 -1.51
C ALA A 349 14.32 10.73 -2.48
N GLY A 350 15.60 11.06 -2.66
CA GLY A 350 16.06 12.10 -3.58
C GLY A 350 15.65 11.82 -5.04
N PHE A 351 15.70 10.55 -5.45
CA PHE A 351 15.17 10.09 -6.73
C PHE A 351 13.63 10.28 -6.80
N LEU A 352 12.88 9.73 -5.84
CA LEU A 352 11.41 9.80 -5.88
C LEU A 352 10.87 11.24 -5.78
N LEU A 353 11.40 12.03 -4.84
CA LEU A 353 10.98 13.41 -4.61
C LEU A 353 11.20 14.28 -5.85
N ALA A 354 12.32 14.12 -6.57
CA ALA A 354 12.58 14.88 -7.79
C ALA A 354 11.49 14.63 -8.85
N LEU A 355 11.10 13.37 -9.07
CA LEU A 355 10.01 13.04 -10.00
C LEU A 355 8.67 13.60 -9.53
N ILE A 356 8.35 13.45 -8.25
CA ILE A 356 7.06 13.89 -7.68
C ILE A 356 6.96 15.43 -7.75
N VAL A 357 7.99 16.15 -7.29
CA VAL A 357 8.04 17.63 -7.32
C VAL A 357 7.92 18.14 -8.75
N PHE A 358 8.62 17.53 -9.71
CA PHE A 358 8.52 17.93 -11.11
C PHE A 358 7.14 17.63 -11.73
N SER A 359 6.41 16.65 -11.18
CA SER A 359 5.06 16.25 -11.62
C SER A 359 3.94 17.14 -11.06
N ILE A 360 4.16 17.84 -9.94
CA ILE A 360 3.14 18.65 -9.26
C ILE A 360 2.70 19.87 -10.10
N PRO A 361 3.60 20.77 -10.57
CA PRO A 361 3.20 21.96 -11.33
C PRO A 361 2.35 21.67 -12.58
N PRO A 362 2.72 20.73 -13.48
CA PRO A 362 1.88 20.45 -14.66
C PRO A 362 0.52 19.86 -14.26
N SER A 363 0.47 19.06 -13.20
CA SER A 363 -0.78 18.47 -12.68
C SER A 363 -1.73 19.53 -12.11
N ILE A 364 -1.21 20.48 -11.34
CA ILE A 364 -1.99 21.65 -10.87
C ILE A 364 -2.45 22.50 -12.07
N GLY A 365 -1.57 22.73 -13.05
CA GLY A 365 -1.90 23.48 -14.26
C GLY A 365 -3.06 22.86 -15.04
N GLU A 366 -3.06 21.54 -15.22
CA GLU A 366 -4.16 20.82 -15.87
C GLU A 366 -5.45 20.86 -15.02
N MET A 367 -5.36 20.66 -13.71
CA MET A 367 -6.50 20.77 -12.79
C MET A 367 -7.19 22.14 -12.93
N LEU A 368 -6.41 23.23 -12.87
CA LEU A 368 -6.93 24.58 -13.02
C LEU A 368 -7.53 24.82 -14.41
N ARG A 369 -6.92 24.27 -15.47
CA ARG A 369 -7.44 24.35 -16.84
C ARG A 369 -8.78 23.64 -16.98
N VAL A 370 -8.90 22.43 -16.45
CA VAL A 370 -10.14 21.61 -16.47
C VAL A 370 -11.26 22.29 -15.68
N ILE A 371 -10.96 22.85 -14.51
CA ILE A 371 -11.92 23.61 -13.70
C ILE A 371 -12.41 24.85 -14.45
N LYS A 372 -11.50 25.65 -15.01
CA LYS A 372 -11.85 26.85 -15.80
C LYS A 372 -12.73 26.50 -16.99
N LYS A 373 -12.36 25.45 -17.74
CA LYS A 373 -13.14 24.97 -18.90
C LYS A 373 -14.54 24.50 -18.50
N SER A 374 -14.64 23.74 -17.41
CA SER A 374 -15.93 23.23 -16.89
C SER A 374 -16.83 24.36 -16.43
N ARG A 375 -16.26 25.38 -15.76
CA ARG A 375 -16.98 26.59 -15.33
C ARG A 375 -17.48 27.41 -16.53
N ALA A 376 -16.65 27.61 -17.56
CA ALA A 376 -17.05 28.34 -18.76
C ALA A 376 -18.16 27.62 -19.56
N SER A 377 -18.19 26.29 -19.50
CA SER A 377 -19.21 25.47 -20.15
C SER A 377 -20.52 25.37 -19.36
N SER A 378 -20.62 25.93 -18.15
CA SER A 378 -21.82 25.84 -17.30
C SER A 378 -22.41 27.22 -17.03
N SER A 379 -23.74 27.31 -16.97
CA SER A 379 -24.46 28.54 -16.59
C SER A 379 -24.38 28.84 -15.08
N SER A 380 -23.82 27.93 -14.28
CA SER A 380 -23.75 28.03 -12.83
C SER A 380 -22.30 27.95 -12.31
N ILE A 381 -21.98 28.81 -11.35
CA ILE A 381 -20.70 28.77 -10.61
C ILE A 381 -20.64 27.56 -9.70
N LEU A 382 -21.78 27.15 -9.13
CA LEU A 382 -21.87 25.99 -8.24
C LEU A 382 -21.62 24.69 -9.01
N PRO A 383 -20.65 23.85 -8.59
CA PRO A 383 -20.30 22.64 -9.33
C PRO A 383 -21.40 21.57 -9.34
N THR A 384 -22.31 21.59 -8.36
CA THR A 384 -23.47 20.68 -8.30
C THR A 384 -24.40 20.77 -9.51
N ARG A 385 -24.33 21.87 -10.27
CA ARG A 385 -25.09 22.10 -11.51
C ARG A 385 -24.27 21.88 -12.79
N TRP A 386 -23.04 21.40 -12.68
CA TRP A 386 -22.22 21.05 -13.84
C TRP A 386 -22.68 19.72 -14.46
N SER A 387 -22.39 19.54 -15.75
CA SER A 387 -22.70 18.28 -16.42
C SER A 387 -21.91 17.12 -15.80
N LYS A 388 -22.49 15.91 -15.81
CA LYS A 388 -21.85 14.70 -15.26
C LYS A 388 -20.44 14.44 -15.83
N PRO A 389 -20.18 14.60 -17.14
CA PRO A 389 -18.83 14.47 -17.68
C PRO A 389 -17.85 15.50 -17.09
N ASN A 390 -18.27 16.76 -16.96
CA ASN A 390 -17.43 17.81 -16.38
C ASN A 390 -17.09 17.51 -14.91
N LEU A 391 -18.07 17.07 -14.12
CA LEU A 391 -17.86 16.64 -12.74
C LEU A 391 -16.82 15.52 -12.63
N ARG A 392 -16.87 14.51 -13.51
CA ARG A 392 -15.88 13.41 -13.53
C ARG A 392 -14.49 13.89 -13.88
N THR A 393 -14.36 14.70 -14.92
CA THR A 393 -13.05 15.19 -15.37
C THR A 393 -12.42 16.10 -14.32
N VAL A 394 -13.20 16.99 -13.72
CA VAL A 394 -12.73 17.84 -12.61
C VAL A 394 -12.33 16.99 -11.41
N GLY A 395 -13.21 16.08 -10.96
CA GLY A 395 -12.94 15.20 -9.83
C GLY A 395 -11.67 14.37 -10.01
N SER A 396 -11.48 13.77 -11.20
CA SER A 396 -10.25 13.03 -11.54
C SER A 396 -9.01 13.92 -11.51
N SER A 397 -9.08 15.15 -12.04
CA SER A 397 -7.93 16.07 -12.03
C SER A 397 -7.54 16.51 -10.61
N ILE A 398 -8.51 16.74 -9.73
CA ILE A 398 -8.27 17.06 -8.31
C ILE A 398 -7.65 15.84 -7.61
N ALA A 399 -8.20 14.64 -7.84
CA ALA A 399 -7.68 13.41 -7.26
C ALA A 399 -6.22 13.14 -7.67
N HIS A 400 -5.86 13.34 -8.95
CA HIS A 400 -4.46 13.17 -9.41
C HIS A 400 -3.47 14.11 -8.71
N VAL A 401 -3.86 15.37 -8.47
CA VAL A 401 -3.05 16.30 -7.68
C VAL A 401 -2.93 15.81 -6.23
N GLY A 402 -4.03 15.30 -5.66
CA GLY A 402 -4.03 14.69 -4.33
C GLY A 402 -3.05 13.51 -4.21
N ILE A 403 -2.99 12.62 -5.21
CA ILE A 403 -2.03 11.50 -5.25
C ILE A 403 -0.59 12.01 -5.15
N LEU A 404 -0.22 13.06 -5.89
CA LEU A 404 1.14 13.58 -5.87
C LEU A 404 1.54 14.17 -4.52
N PHE A 405 0.63 14.91 -3.85
CA PHE A 405 0.87 15.42 -2.50
C PHE A 405 0.95 14.29 -1.47
N LEU A 406 0.10 13.27 -1.60
CA LEU A 406 0.14 12.10 -0.75
C LEU A 406 1.48 11.37 -0.89
N LEU A 407 1.93 11.10 -2.12
CA LEU A 407 3.22 10.45 -2.38
C LEU A 407 4.40 11.30 -1.90
N PHE A 408 4.33 12.63 -2.06
CA PHE A 408 5.35 13.54 -1.56
C PHE A 408 5.48 13.45 -0.03
N GLY A 409 4.36 13.56 0.69
CA GLY A 409 4.35 13.39 2.14
C GLY A 409 4.82 12.01 2.56
N HIS A 410 4.37 10.96 1.87
CA HIS A 410 4.74 9.57 2.14
C HIS A 410 6.26 9.37 2.08
N VAL A 411 6.92 9.77 0.99
CA VAL A 411 8.39 9.64 0.87
C VAL A 411 9.13 10.38 2.00
N LEU A 412 8.62 11.53 2.46
CA LEU A 412 9.22 12.26 3.56
C LEU A 412 9.02 11.61 4.93
N THR A 413 7.87 10.96 5.15
CA THR A 413 7.52 10.40 6.47
C THR A 413 7.76 8.90 6.63
N THR A 414 8.08 8.20 5.54
CA THR A 414 8.39 6.76 5.56
C THR A 414 9.80 6.54 5.04
N THR A 415 10.06 6.83 3.76
CA THR A 415 11.36 6.51 3.12
C THR A 415 12.53 7.22 3.78
N LEU A 416 12.33 8.45 4.26
CA LEU A 416 13.36 9.22 4.95
C LEU A 416 13.43 8.98 6.45
N VAL A 417 12.61 8.11 7.06
CA VAL A 417 12.63 7.89 8.51
C VAL A 417 13.06 6.44 8.78
N ASP A 418 14.23 6.27 9.38
CA ASP A 418 14.71 4.97 9.84
C ASP A 418 14.05 4.62 11.17
N ARG A 419 13.08 3.73 11.10
CA ARG A 419 12.33 3.30 12.28
C ARG A 419 13.11 2.32 13.16
N THR A 420 14.23 1.79 12.66
CA THR A 420 15.09 0.86 13.40
C THR A 420 16.23 1.56 14.11
N ASP A 421 16.47 2.85 13.82
CA ASP A 421 17.54 3.61 14.44
C ASP A 421 17.25 3.84 15.94
N PRO A 422 18.12 3.34 16.85
CA PRO A 422 17.97 3.57 18.28
C PRO A 422 18.07 5.05 18.68
N SER A 423 18.56 5.95 17.81
CA SER A 423 18.63 7.39 18.07
C SER A 423 17.26 8.03 18.33
N HIS A 424 16.19 7.44 17.80
CA HIS A 424 14.80 7.86 18.04
C HIS A 424 14.28 7.44 19.42
N LEU A 425 14.95 6.53 20.14
CA LEU A 425 14.54 6.08 21.46
C LEU A 425 15.11 7.00 22.54
N VAL A 426 14.23 7.74 23.21
CA VAL A 426 14.58 8.70 24.26
C VAL A 426 14.20 8.13 25.62
N THR A 427 15.15 8.07 26.55
CA THR A 427 14.84 7.76 27.96
C THR A 427 14.57 9.04 28.72
N LEU A 428 13.33 9.24 29.14
CA LEU A 428 12.90 10.36 29.96
C LEU A 428 12.94 9.96 31.43
N VAL A 429 13.54 10.81 32.26
CA VAL A 429 13.52 10.70 33.72
C VAL A 429 12.50 11.70 34.25
N LYS A 430 11.73 11.32 35.26
CA LYS A 430 10.69 12.16 35.84
C LYS A 430 11.25 13.52 36.28
N ASP A 431 10.55 14.58 35.89
CA ASP A 431 10.89 15.98 36.15
C ASP A 431 12.28 16.43 35.63
N GLN A 432 12.89 15.66 34.72
CA GLN A 432 14.15 16.03 34.07
C GLN A 432 13.93 16.39 32.60
N PRO A 433 14.40 17.58 32.15
CA PRO A 433 14.32 17.96 30.75
C PRO A 433 15.34 17.19 29.91
N VAL A 434 14.90 16.67 28.77
CA VAL A 434 15.75 15.98 27.77
C VAL A 434 15.57 16.63 26.41
N GLU A 435 16.66 17.05 25.78
CA GLU A 435 16.64 17.61 24.43
C GLU A 435 16.56 16.50 23.38
N HIS A 436 15.58 16.60 22.49
CA HIS A 436 15.43 15.68 21.35
C HIS A 436 14.66 16.35 20.20
N ALA A 437 15.10 16.12 18.96
CA ALA A 437 14.49 16.67 17.74
C ALA A 437 14.22 18.20 17.77
N GLY A 438 15.09 18.98 18.45
CA GLY A 438 14.93 20.43 18.61
C GLY A 438 13.84 20.85 19.61
N HIS A 439 13.45 19.96 20.52
CA HIS A 439 12.46 20.20 21.57
C HIS A 439 13.03 19.73 22.91
N VAL A 440 12.53 20.30 24.00
CA VAL A 440 12.80 19.85 25.37
C VAL A 440 11.60 19.04 25.85
N LEU A 441 11.83 17.76 26.14
CA LEU A 441 10.84 16.81 26.59
C LEU A 441 10.99 16.59 28.09
N THR A 442 9.90 16.72 28.85
CA THR A 442 9.90 16.50 30.30
C THR A 442 8.79 15.53 30.68
N PHE A 443 9.14 14.37 31.23
CA PHE A 443 8.17 13.43 31.78
C PHE A 443 7.69 13.92 33.15
N THR A 444 6.40 14.27 33.27
CA THR A 444 5.85 14.88 34.49
C THR A 444 5.11 13.87 35.38
N GLY A 445 4.64 12.77 34.80
CA GLY A 445 4.03 11.69 35.56
C GLY A 445 3.15 10.78 34.71
N LEU A 446 2.48 9.84 35.37
CA LEU A 446 1.55 8.92 34.72
C LEU A 446 0.16 9.03 35.36
N GLU A 447 -0.85 8.69 34.58
CA GLU A 447 -2.25 8.64 34.98
C GLU A 447 -2.82 7.27 34.61
N ILE A 448 -3.56 6.65 35.53
CA ILE A 448 -4.16 5.33 35.32
C ILE A 448 -5.67 5.53 35.30
N ILE A 449 -6.30 5.03 34.24
CA ILE A 449 -7.74 5.13 34.03
C ILE A 449 -8.24 3.70 33.79
N ASP A 450 -9.03 3.18 34.73
CA ASP A 450 -9.68 1.87 34.56
C ASP A 450 -10.93 1.98 33.69
N SER A 451 -11.38 0.86 33.12
CA SER A 451 -12.59 0.81 32.28
C SER A 451 -13.88 1.28 32.97
N SER A 452 -13.91 1.31 34.30
CA SER A 452 -15.04 1.84 35.08
C SER A 452 -15.05 3.37 35.24
N ASP A 453 -13.97 4.05 34.86
CA ASP A 453 -13.83 5.49 34.99
C ASP A 453 -14.67 6.22 33.91
N PRO A 454 -15.41 7.28 34.25
CA PRO A 454 -16.15 8.09 33.27
C PRO A 454 -15.30 8.69 32.16
N ASP A 455 -14.01 8.95 32.41
CA ASP A 455 -13.06 9.53 31.46
C ASP A 455 -12.33 8.45 30.61
N TYR A 456 -12.75 7.19 30.72
CA TYR A 456 -12.26 6.09 29.89
C TYR A 456 -12.92 6.08 28.50
N ASP A 457 -12.13 6.42 27.49
CA ASP A 457 -12.61 6.57 26.11
C ASP A 457 -12.64 5.27 25.27
N TYR A 458 -12.14 4.15 25.81
CA TYR A 458 -11.95 2.92 25.03
C TYR A 458 -13.02 1.88 25.35
N SER A 459 -13.55 1.19 24.34
CA SER A 459 -14.60 0.17 24.53
C SER A 459 -14.09 -1.26 24.46
N ILE A 460 -12.80 -1.44 24.19
CA ILE A 460 -12.18 -2.73 23.84
C ILE A 460 -11.17 -3.24 24.86
N ALA A 461 -10.70 -2.37 25.76
CA ALA A 461 -9.67 -2.66 26.74
C ALA A 461 -10.21 -2.47 28.16
N ASP A 462 -9.49 -3.02 29.14
CA ASP A 462 -9.89 -3.06 30.55
C ASP A 462 -9.36 -1.87 31.36
N GLY A 463 -8.44 -1.09 30.78
CA GLY A 463 -7.87 0.14 31.34
C GLY A 463 -6.82 0.77 30.42
N ILE A 464 -6.31 1.95 30.79
CA ILE A 464 -5.21 2.63 30.12
C ILE A 464 -4.29 3.31 31.13
N VAL A 465 -3.00 3.28 30.86
CA VAL A 465 -1.98 4.09 31.53
C VAL A 465 -1.53 5.19 30.57
N LYS A 466 -1.67 6.46 30.91
CA LYS A 466 -1.18 7.60 30.12
C LYS A 466 0.08 8.17 30.74
N PHE A 467 1.06 8.53 29.93
CA PHE A 467 2.31 9.13 30.37
C PHE A 467 2.33 10.58 29.93
N HIS A 468 2.34 11.51 30.87
CA HIS A 468 2.35 12.94 30.60
C HIS A 468 3.77 13.40 30.27
N VAL A 469 3.97 13.86 29.04
CA VAL A 469 5.23 14.42 28.57
C VAL A 469 4.98 15.84 28.09
N ASP A 470 5.55 16.81 28.79
CA ASP A 470 5.51 18.20 28.40
C ASP A 470 6.56 18.47 27.32
N VAL A 471 6.15 19.15 26.26
CA VAL A 471 7.00 19.53 25.12
C VAL A 471 7.20 21.03 25.16
N SER A 472 8.45 21.47 25.27
CA SER A 472 8.86 22.87 25.24
C SER A 472 9.82 23.17 24.09
N ASP A 473 9.93 24.44 23.69
CA ASP A 473 10.94 24.86 22.72
C ASP A 473 12.36 24.85 23.35
N GLU A 474 13.39 25.03 22.52
CA GLU A 474 14.79 25.13 22.99
C GLU A 474 15.03 26.30 23.96
N ASN A 475 14.12 27.27 24.05
CA ASN A 475 14.18 28.39 24.99
C ASN A 475 13.42 28.11 26.30
N GLY A 476 12.82 26.92 26.45
CA GLY A 476 12.04 26.51 27.62
C GLY A 476 10.60 27.01 27.65
N ASN A 477 10.07 27.53 26.53
CA ASN A 477 8.65 27.91 26.44
C ASN A 477 7.80 26.66 26.19
N TYR A 478 6.79 26.46 27.03
CA TYR A 478 5.81 25.40 26.88
C TYR A 478 5.07 25.48 25.53
N ILE A 479 4.95 24.36 24.83
CA ILE A 479 4.24 24.27 23.55
C ILE A 479 2.97 23.43 23.69
N ASP A 480 3.09 22.18 24.14
CA ASP A 480 2.00 21.21 24.23
C ASP A 480 2.34 20.12 25.25
N THR A 481 1.33 19.34 25.67
CA THR A 481 1.51 18.13 26.48
C THR A 481 1.00 16.94 25.68
N VAL A 482 1.86 15.95 25.47
CA VAL A 482 1.52 14.68 24.83
C VAL A 482 1.36 13.60 25.88
N THR A 483 0.39 12.71 25.64
CA THR A 483 0.00 11.64 26.56
C THR A 483 0.02 10.28 25.85
N PRO A 484 1.17 9.78 25.38
CA PRO A 484 1.25 8.40 24.88
C PRO A 484 0.84 7.44 26.00
N GLY A 485 0.26 6.29 25.66
CA GLY A 485 -0.35 5.43 26.66
C GLY A 485 -0.18 3.95 26.43
N ILE A 486 -0.63 3.14 27.39
CA ILE A 486 -0.64 1.69 27.32
C ILE A 486 -2.04 1.19 27.65
N LEU A 487 -2.72 0.57 26.70
CA LEU A 487 -3.96 -0.15 26.94
C LEU A 487 -3.68 -1.47 27.65
N ARG A 488 -4.57 -1.79 28.59
CA ARG A 488 -4.57 -3.03 29.36
C ARG A 488 -5.63 -3.99 28.82
N PHE A 489 -5.25 -5.23 28.53
CA PHE A 489 -6.20 -6.31 28.21
C PHE A 489 -5.99 -7.47 29.19
N ASP A 490 -6.98 -7.71 30.04
CA ASP A 490 -6.93 -8.70 31.10
C ASP A 490 -7.42 -10.05 30.55
N THR A 491 -6.59 -11.09 30.68
CA THR A 491 -6.96 -12.43 30.21
C THR A 491 -7.65 -13.24 31.32
N PRO A 492 -8.47 -14.25 30.97
CA PRO A 492 -9.04 -15.16 31.97
C PRO A 492 -8.00 -15.95 32.78
N SER A 493 -6.76 -16.07 32.29
CA SER A 493 -5.65 -16.67 33.02
C SER A 493 -5.00 -15.75 34.06
N GLY A 494 -5.46 -14.48 34.14
CA GLY A 494 -4.89 -13.45 35.02
C GLY A 494 -3.64 -12.77 34.45
N ALA A 495 -3.30 -13.03 33.18
CA ALA A 495 -2.24 -12.30 32.50
C ALA A 495 -2.79 -10.97 31.98
N VAL A 496 -1.90 -9.99 31.84
CA VAL A 496 -2.21 -8.69 31.26
C VAL A 496 -1.40 -8.51 30.00
N ILE A 497 -2.08 -8.21 28.90
CA ILE A 497 -1.47 -7.96 27.60
C ILE A 497 -1.44 -6.43 27.37
N PRO A 498 -0.27 -5.77 27.44
CA PRO A 498 -0.16 -4.35 27.09
C PRO A 498 -0.31 -4.10 25.59
N ARG A 499 -0.84 -2.93 25.23
CA ARG A 499 -0.68 -2.33 23.90
C ARG A 499 -0.26 -0.88 23.99
N SER A 500 0.76 -0.51 23.26
CA SER A 500 1.21 0.88 23.14
C SER A 500 0.21 1.68 22.31
N GLU A 501 -0.27 2.79 22.86
CA GLU A 501 -1.07 3.81 22.20
C GLU A 501 -0.19 5.02 21.91
N VAL A 502 -0.23 5.46 20.66
CA VAL A 502 0.57 6.59 20.19
C VAL A 502 -0.13 7.91 20.51
N ASP A 503 0.63 8.94 20.87
CA ASP A 503 0.15 10.32 20.82
C ASP A 503 1.03 11.16 19.90
N ARG A 504 0.51 12.30 19.46
CA ARG A 504 1.22 13.18 18.52
C ARG A 504 1.00 14.65 18.82
N MET A 505 2.03 15.42 18.53
CA MET A 505 1.99 16.88 18.48
C MET A 505 2.00 17.33 17.01
N GLY A 506 0.92 17.96 16.56
CA GLY A 506 0.80 18.44 15.19
C GLY A 506 1.47 19.79 14.97
N ARG A 507 2.29 19.94 13.92
CA ARG A 507 2.93 21.22 13.54
C ARG A 507 2.65 21.54 12.07
N LEU A 508 2.90 22.79 11.68
CA LEU A 508 2.75 23.22 10.28
C LEU A 508 3.71 22.50 9.33
N THR A 509 4.88 22.10 9.82
CA THR A 509 5.92 21.43 9.05
C THR A 509 5.81 19.91 9.08
N GLY A 510 5.02 19.33 9.99
CA GLY A 510 4.93 17.89 10.19
C GLY A 510 4.48 17.55 11.61
N ASP A 511 4.39 16.27 11.93
CA ASP A 511 3.95 15.81 13.25
C ASP A 511 5.16 15.27 14.03
N LEU A 512 5.15 15.44 15.35
CA LEU A 512 6.07 14.77 16.25
C LEU A 512 5.28 13.63 16.91
N MET A 513 5.70 12.39 16.70
CA MET A 513 5.00 11.20 17.20
C MET A 513 5.72 10.60 18.39
N PHE A 514 4.95 10.18 19.39
CA PHE A 514 5.44 9.60 20.62
C PHE A 514 4.85 8.19 20.77
N ILE A 515 5.72 7.20 20.87
CA ILE A 515 5.37 5.79 20.99
C ILE A 515 6.09 5.21 22.21
N LEU A 516 5.36 4.53 23.08
CA LEU A 516 5.98 3.88 24.23
C LEU A 516 6.63 2.56 23.83
N ASP A 517 7.81 2.32 24.40
CA ASP A 517 8.51 1.06 24.27
C ASP A 517 7.74 -0.06 24.99
N ILE A 518 7.43 -1.13 24.26
CA ILE A 518 6.67 -2.27 24.75
C ILE A 518 7.41 -3.04 25.86
N GLN A 519 8.75 -3.05 25.86
CA GLN A 519 9.52 -3.69 26.92
C GLN A 519 9.38 -2.94 28.25
N GLN A 520 9.38 -1.61 28.19
CA GLN A 520 9.13 -0.78 29.37
C GLN A 520 7.67 -0.77 29.78
N ALA A 521 6.74 -0.86 28.82
CA ALA A 521 5.32 -1.04 29.10
C ALA A 521 5.07 -2.27 29.98
N ASN A 522 5.70 -3.40 29.66
CA ASN A 522 5.64 -4.61 30.48
C ASN A 522 6.17 -4.38 31.90
N ARG A 523 7.26 -3.61 32.05
CA ARG A 523 7.83 -3.28 33.36
C ARG A 523 6.89 -2.41 34.20
N VAL A 524 6.30 -1.39 33.59
CA VAL A 524 5.34 -0.50 34.26
C VAL A 524 4.11 -1.29 34.71
N ILE A 525 3.56 -2.17 33.86
CA ILE A 525 2.45 -3.05 34.24
C ILE A 525 2.84 -4.01 35.37
N THR A 526 4.06 -4.57 35.34
CA THR A 526 4.55 -5.45 36.41
C THR A 526 4.60 -4.70 37.75
N ASN A 527 5.16 -3.48 37.75
CA ASN A 527 5.21 -2.65 38.96
C ASN A 527 3.80 -2.27 39.44
N MET A 528 2.86 -2.02 38.52
CA MET A 528 1.45 -1.79 38.85
C MET A 528 0.79 -3.00 39.53
N MET A 529 1.03 -4.21 39.04
CA MET A 529 0.51 -5.44 39.67
C MET A 529 1.03 -5.62 41.10
N LEU A 530 2.23 -5.11 41.39
CA LEU A 530 2.85 -5.15 42.71
C LEU A 530 2.43 -3.97 43.61
N GLY A 531 1.69 -2.98 43.07
CA GLY A 531 1.28 -1.77 43.79
C GLY A 531 2.39 -0.73 43.94
N GLU A 532 3.48 -0.85 43.18
CA GLU A 532 4.69 0.00 43.23
C GLU A 532 4.67 1.07 42.13
N ILE A 533 3.58 1.83 42.03
CA ILE A 533 3.36 2.81 40.95
C ILE A 533 4.27 4.04 41.12
N ASP A 534 4.57 4.42 42.36
CA ASP A 534 5.45 5.55 42.69
C ASP A 534 6.93 5.30 42.32
N ASP A 535 7.30 4.06 41.99
CA ASP A 535 8.67 3.68 41.59
C ASP A 535 8.96 3.85 40.10
N VAL A 536 7.99 4.33 39.29
CA VAL A 536 8.21 4.62 37.87
C VAL A 536 8.84 6.00 37.71
N ASP A 537 10.17 6.07 37.82
CA ASP A 537 10.96 7.29 37.65
C ASP A 537 11.44 7.51 36.21
N ARG A 538 11.32 6.50 35.34
CA ARG A 538 11.85 6.50 33.98
C ARG A 538 10.91 5.86 32.98
N VAL A 539 10.84 6.46 31.80
CA VAL A 539 10.10 5.94 30.64
C VAL A 539 10.88 6.13 29.35
N GLY A 540 10.95 5.08 28.55
CA GLY A 540 11.49 5.05 27.20
C GLY A 540 10.37 5.37 26.22
N VAL A 541 10.56 6.45 25.48
CA VAL A 541 9.64 6.92 24.46
C VAL A 541 10.39 7.01 23.15
N THR A 542 9.91 6.32 22.13
CA THR A 542 10.36 6.53 20.76
C THR A 542 9.70 7.77 20.20
N VAL A 543 10.50 8.72 19.74
CA VAL A 543 10.04 10.01 19.24
C VAL A 543 10.44 10.14 17.77
N TYR A 544 9.46 10.21 16.87
CA TYR A 544 9.70 10.39 15.43
C TYR A 544 9.32 11.79 14.98
N ASP A 545 10.26 12.50 14.34
CA ASP A 545 10.00 13.77 13.65
C ASP A 545 9.54 13.53 12.20
N LEU A 546 8.23 13.42 12.01
CA LEU A 546 7.62 13.18 10.71
C LEU A 546 7.43 14.49 9.93
N LYS A 547 8.53 15.09 9.47
CA LYS A 547 8.48 16.27 8.59
C LYS A 547 7.76 15.94 7.28
N GLY A 548 6.92 16.86 6.80
CA GLY A 548 6.15 16.67 5.56
C GLY A 548 4.82 15.93 5.72
N SER A 549 4.50 15.45 6.92
CA SER A 549 3.29 14.66 7.20
C SER A 549 1.97 15.40 6.85
N HIS A 550 1.94 16.73 6.98
CA HIS A 550 0.83 17.59 6.54
C HIS A 550 0.51 17.45 5.04
N MET A 551 1.50 17.10 4.19
CA MET A 551 1.28 16.86 2.76
C MET A 551 0.49 15.57 2.52
N VAL A 552 0.61 14.57 3.39
CA VAL A 552 -0.22 13.36 3.36
C VAL A 552 -1.69 13.72 3.57
N TRP A 553 -1.99 14.54 4.60
CA TRP A 553 -3.36 15.01 4.86
C TRP A 553 -3.90 15.88 3.74
N PHE A 554 -3.06 16.76 3.18
CA PHE A 554 -3.43 17.57 2.03
C PHE A 554 -3.78 16.68 0.83
N GLY A 555 -2.97 15.65 0.56
CA GLY A 555 -3.23 14.66 -0.47
C GLY A 555 -4.56 13.93 -0.27
N TRP A 556 -4.82 13.46 0.96
CA TRP A 556 -6.09 12.83 1.34
C TRP A 556 -7.30 13.75 1.15
N PHE A 557 -7.20 15.02 1.57
CA PHE A 557 -8.26 15.99 1.37
C PHE A 557 -8.59 16.16 -0.11
N PHE A 558 -7.59 16.30 -0.99
CA PHE A 558 -7.79 16.40 -2.44
C PHE A 558 -8.37 15.12 -3.05
N LEU A 559 -7.92 13.95 -2.58
CA LEU A 559 -8.48 12.65 -3.01
C LEU A 559 -9.96 12.53 -2.65
N LEU A 560 -10.33 12.83 -1.41
CA LEU A 560 -11.72 12.79 -0.93
C LEU A 560 -12.59 13.82 -1.66
N LEU A 561 -12.06 15.02 -1.87
CA LEU A 561 -12.73 16.06 -2.64
C LEU A 561 -12.97 15.58 -4.07
N GLY A 562 -11.93 15.15 -4.78
CA GLY A 562 -12.01 14.64 -6.16
C GLY A 562 -12.94 13.44 -6.29
N GLY A 563 -12.90 12.51 -5.34
CA GLY A 563 -13.81 11.37 -5.23
C GLY A 563 -15.28 11.80 -5.07
N SER A 564 -15.55 12.81 -4.25
CA SER A 564 -16.89 13.37 -4.05
C SER A 564 -17.48 13.97 -5.33
N PHE A 565 -16.66 14.61 -6.16
CA PHE A 565 -17.09 15.08 -7.49
C PHE A 565 -17.45 13.92 -8.42
N ALA A 566 -16.69 12.82 -8.36
CA ALA A 566 -16.96 11.63 -9.15
C ALA A 566 -18.25 10.92 -8.71
N THR A 567 -18.55 10.83 -7.41
CA THR A 567 -19.78 10.22 -6.90
C THR A 567 -21.02 11.06 -7.20
N LEU A 568 -20.92 12.40 -7.16
CA LEU A 568 -22.02 13.28 -7.59
C LEU A 568 -22.40 13.06 -9.06
N SER A 569 -21.46 12.64 -9.90
CA SER A 569 -21.71 12.35 -11.32
C SER A 569 -22.46 11.04 -11.58
N SER A 570 -22.62 10.15 -10.59
CA SER A 570 -23.22 8.82 -10.74
C SER A 570 -24.63 8.68 -10.16
N ARG A 571 -25.25 9.76 -9.67
CA ARG A 571 -26.55 9.78 -8.95
C ARG A 571 -27.73 9.01 -9.59
N ASP A 572 -27.76 8.77 -10.90
CA ASP A 572 -28.87 8.02 -11.53
C ASP A 572 -28.76 6.50 -11.39
N LEU A 573 -27.62 5.97 -10.89
CA LEU A 573 -27.44 4.52 -10.72
C LEU A 573 -28.21 3.94 -9.53
N PHE A 574 -28.62 4.78 -8.58
CA PHE A 574 -29.38 4.36 -7.38
C PHE A 574 -30.86 4.77 -7.44
N SER A 575 -31.29 5.50 -8.47
CA SER A 575 -32.69 5.91 -8.65
C SER A 575 -33.47 5.02 -9.63
N ALA A 576 -32.90 3.90 -10.06
CA ALA A 576 -33.55 2.97 -10.99
C ALA A 576 -34.09 1.74 -10.24
N THR A 577 -35.00 1.95 -9.30
CA THR A 577 -35.94 0.92 -8.81
C THR A 577 -37.27 1.59 -8.44
N THR A 578 -37.99 2.05 -9.45
CA THR A 578 -39.45 2.12 -9.48
C THR A 578 -39.84 2.16 -10.96
N ASP A 579 -39.93 0.97 -11.57
CA ASP A 579 -40.89 0.58 -12.61
C ASP A 579 -40.67 -0.89 -12.99
#